data_AF-A0A3B8PM35-F1
#
_entry.id   AF-A0A3B8PM35-F1
#
_cell.length_a   1.000
_cell.length_b   1.000
_cell.length_c   1.000
_cell.angle_alpha   90.00
_cell.angle_beta   90.00
_cell.angle_gamma   90.00
#
_symmetry.space_group_name_H-M   'P 1'
#
loop_
_entity.id
_entity.type
_entity.pdbx_description
1 polymer ?
#
loop_
_entity_poly.entity_id
_entity_poly.type
_entity_poly.pdbx_seq_one_letter_code
_entity_poly.pdbx_strand_id
1 'polypeptide(L)'
;MSTPSSENLSGPVGDKPTRVRWLIFALACGSSFVLYLHRYSWGFIKADIRDEFGWSEVQLGWLDSLFTVSYGMGQIPSGILCDWFGPHGLLGSIILAWSLSMGLVALAGGYTTMVLARLMFGAGQAGCYPTLTKISKLWFPMSVRTSVQGWIATFFGRGGGAVSFILFGTVLMGWLELTWRQSLVVLMVIGVLFGFVFLFLFRNRPEDHWMANEAEVDLVTGDDPEVSEATGSRLKWGSVLRSGNMWMFYIQQFTSAFADNIYTNWIPLFLLVVKGADMKSAGWMSALPLVGGAIGGMLGGTLQNWLIARGGNRRWARSWIGMVGKLLATVFMFASLGFDSAVVIVGFFFLVKFFGDWSQPTVWGTVTDLAGRNAASVFASVNTVGSIAGFVAGPVIGGIILWYSQQLPIESESVASHPLTAESHDARLDLWKVSYQDTAHKNLVADQSGGRLVTEDGVDWQFRVTSENAFVSAIDGEPVPEALQANLCRFDAMRGRIRLVWSREPAASQITLDYDYRDYGSGWNALFIFLGVIYLISSLSWLFVDCTKKLEVIGGDESA
;
A
#
# COMPACT_ATOMS: atom_id res chain seq x y z
N MET A 1 -78.31 12.02 18.44
CA MET A 1 -77.21 12.05 17.45
C MET A 1 -76.25 13.15 17.86
N SER A 2 -75.25 12.80 18.65
CA SER A 2 -74.14 13.67 19.04
C SER A 2 -73.02 13.49 18.02
N THR A 3 -72.65 14.58 17.36
CA THR A 3 -71.50 14.67 16.45
C THR A 3 -70.19 14.42 17.21
N PRO A 4 -69.24 13.64 16.69
CA PRO A 4 -67.94 13.49 17.32
C PRO A 4 -67.14 14.79 17.13
N SER A 5 -66.60 15.31 18.23
CA SER A 5 -65.60 16.36 18.25
C SER A 5 -64.35 15.91 17.48
N SER A 6 -63.93 16.71 16.51
CA SER A 6 -62.64 16.60 15.85
C SER A 6 -61.52 16.84 16.86
N GLU A 7 -60.96 15.78 17.41
CA GLU A 7 -59.65 15.84 18.06
C GLU A 7 -58.63 16.27 17.01
N ASN A 8 -58.05 17.44 17.23
CA ASN A 8 -56.84 17.89 16.55
C ASN A 8 -55.72 16.88 16.86
N LEU A 9 -55.47 15.94 15.93
CA LEU A 9 -54.23 15.18 15.87
C LEU A 9 -53.10 16.10 15.39
N SER A 10 -52.74 17.10 16.19
CA SER A 10 -51.42 17.70 16.12
C SER A 10 -50.47 16.78 16.89
N GLY A 11 -50.01 15.71 16.25
CA GLY A 11 -48.86 14.95 16.74
C GLY A 11 -47.68 15.92 16.97
N PRO A 12 -46.77 15.61 17.91
CA PRO A 12 -45.63 16.49 18.19
C PRO A 12 -44.87 16.71 16.88
N VAL A 13 -44.58 17.98 16.57
CA VAL A 13 -43.67 18.36 15.48
C VAL A 13 -42.34 17.70 15.79
N GLY A 14 -42.04 16.58 15.12
CA GLY A 14 -40.85 15.79 15.42
C GLY A 14 -39.60 16.66 15.40
N ASP A 15 -38.85 16.64 16.51
CA ASP A 15 -37.62 17.40 16.64
C ASP A 15 -36.69 17.12 15.46
N LYS A 16 -35.92 18.12 15.02
CA LYS A 16 -34.92 17.88 13.96
C LYS A 16 -33.87 16.90 14.48
N PRO A 17 -33.41 15.92 13.67
CA PRO A 17 -32.32 15.03 14.07
C PRO A 17 -31.10 15.83 14.52
N THR A 18 -30.46 15.40 15.60
CA THR A 18 -29.18 15.99 16.05
C THR A 18 -28.09 15.82 14.98
N ARG A 19 -26.88 16.31 15.27
CA ARG A 19 -25.72 16.21 14.36
C ARG A 19 -24.63 15.28 14.86
N VAL A 20 -24.95 14.41 15.82
CA VAL A 20 -23.99 13.51 16.48
C VAL A 20 -23.33 12.56 15.50
N ARG A 21 -24.04 12.05 14.48
CA ARG A 21 -23.44 11.19 13.44
C ARG A 21 -22.22 11.83 12.76
N TRP A 22 -22.12 13.16 12.71
CA TRP A 22 -20.96 13.85 12.13
C TRP A 22 -19.75 13.89 13.07
N LEU A 23 -19.97 13.87 14.38
CA LEU A 23 -18.89 13.60 15.34
C LEU A 23 -18.38 12.17 15.15
N ILE A 24 -19.29 11.21 15.05
CA ILE A 24 -18.93 9.80 14.81
C ILE A 24 -18.21 9.63 13.48
N PHE A 25 -18.66 10.35 12.44
CA PHE A 25 -17.97 10.43 11.16
C PHE A 25 -16.53 10.93 11.31
N ALA A 26 -16.32 12.03 12.05
CA ALA A 26 -14.99 12.59 12.30
C ALA A 26 -14.09 11.60 13.06
N LEU A 27 -14.62 10.89 14.06
CA LEU A 27 -13.90 9.84 14.78
C LEU A 27 -13.54 8.66 13.86
N ALA A 28 -14.44 8.24 12.99
CA ALA A 28 -14.19 7.17 12.03
C ALA A 28 -13.11 7.57 11.00
N CYS A 29 -13.19 8.79 10.46
CA CYS A 29 -12.17 9.40 9.60
C CYS A 29 -10.82 9.51 10.31
N GLY A 30 -10.81 10.00 11.55
CA GLY A 30 -9.61 10.08 12.39
C GLY A 30 -8.96 8.72 12.63
N SER A 31 -9.76 7.67 12.85
CA SER A 31 -9.27 6.31 13.06
C SER A 31 -8.56 5.77 11.82
N SER A 32 -9.16 5.97 10.64
CA SER A 32 -8.56 5.60 9.36
C SER A 32 -7.28 6.41 9.06
N PHE A 33 -7.30 7.70 9.37
CA PHE A 33 -6.16 8.60 9.20
C PHE A 33 -4.98 8.18 10.10
N VAL A 34 -5.20 8.02 11.41
CA VAL A 34 -4.16 7.62 12.37
C VAL A 34 -3.60 6.24 12.05
N LEU A 35 -4.43 5.29 11.61
CA LEU A 35 -3.99 3.96 11.19
C LEU A 35 -2.89 4.04 10.13
N TYR A 36 -3.14 4.80 9.05
CA TYR A 36 -2.18 4.94 7.97
C TYR A 36 -1.04 5.89 8.31
N LEU A 37 -1.29 6.95 9.10
CA LEU A 37 -0.24 7.81 9.64
C LEU A 37 0.83 6.98 10.36
N HIS A 38 0.41 6.01 11.19
CA HIS A 38 1.36 5.13 11.87
C HIS A 38 1.95 4.09 10.93
N ARG A 39 1.14 3.49 10.04
CA ARG A 39 1.59 2.40 9.15
C ARG A 39 2.74 2.84 8.24
N TYR A 40 2.67 4.04 7.68
CA TYR A 40 3.65 4.52 6.72
C TYR A 40 4.95 5.03 7.38
N SER A 41 4.98 5.28 8.69
CA SER A 41 6.19 5.65 9.43
C SER A 41 7.31 4.60 9.32
N TRP A 42 6.95 3.32 9.21
CA TRP A 42 7.90 2.21 9.06
C TRP A 42 8.82 2.37 7.84
N GLY A 43 8.32 2.98 6.75
CA GLY A 43 9.10 3.19 5.53
C GLY A 43 10.29 4.13 5.73
N PHE A 44 10.22 5.05 6.69
CA PHE A 44 11.28 6.02 6.97
C PHE A 44 12.35 5.45 7.88
N ILE A 45 11.93 4.79 8.96
CA ILE A 45 12.86 4.31 9.99
C ILE A 45 13.65 3.07 9.56
N LYS A 46 13.27 2.43 8.45
CA LYS A 46 13.90 1.17 8.01
C LYS A 46 15.39 1.34 7.72
N ALA A 47 15.77 2.45 7.08
CA ALA A 47 17.17 2.78 6.81
C ALA A 47 17.95 3.00 8.11
N ASP A 48 17.40 3.81 9.03
CA ASP A 48 18.04 4.04 10.33
C ASP A 48 18.20 2.76 11.16
N ILE A 49 17.18 1.89 11.16
CA ILE A 49 17.23 0.58 11.83
C ILE A 49 18.32 -0.31 11.22
N ARG A 50 18.47 -0.29 9.89
CA ARG A 50 19.52 -1.03 9.19
C ARG A 50 20.90 -0.56 9.64
N ASP A 51 21.11 0.75 9.63
CA ASP A 51 22.40 1.36 9.94
C ASP A 51 22.74 1.22 11.44
N GLU A 52 21.74 1.28 12.33
CA GLU A 52 21.92 1.11 13.78
C GLU A 52 22.21 -0.34 14.19
N PHE A 53 21.50 -1.32 13.60
CA PHE A 53 21.58 -2.72 14.02
C PHE A 53 22.39 -3.63 13.10
N GLY A 54 22.80 -3.15 11.93
CA GLY A 54 23.51 -3.93 10.92
C GLY A 54 22.70 -5.11 10.38
N TRP A 55 21.37 -5.04 10.41
CA TRP A 55 20.52 -6.13 9.91
C TRP A 55 20.51 -6.19 8.40
N SER A 56 20.55 -7.40 7.85
CA SER A 56 20.42 -7.63 6.42
C SER A 56 19.07 -7.19 5.87
N GLU A 57 19.01 -6.84 4.59
CA GLU A 57 17.76 -6.56 3.87
C GLU A 57 16.75 -7.72 3.94
N VAL A 58 17.26 -8.96 4.03
CA VAL A 58 16.42 -10.16 4.22
C VAL A 58 15.72 -10.13 5.58
N GLN A 59 16.43 -9.75 6.65
CA GLN A 59 15.85 -9.61 7.99
C GLN A 59 14.81 -8.49 8.04
N LEU A 60 15.08 -7.34 7.42
CA LEU A 60 14.11 -6.25 7.32
C LEU A 60 12.86 -6.66 6.51
N GLY A 61 13.04 -7.40 5.42
CA GLY A 61 11.95 -7.97 4.63
C GLY A 61 11.09 -8.97 5.41
N TRP A 62 11.68 -9.76 6.31
CA TRP A 62 10.90 -10.60 7.23
C TRP A 62 10.05 -9.76 8.21
N LEU A 63 10.54 -8.62 8.69
CA LEU A 63 9.76 -7.71 9.54
C LEU A 63 8.59 -7.04 8.80
N ASP A 64 8.71 -6.79 7.49
CA ASP A 64 7.59 -6.38 6.63
C ASP A 64 6.54 -7.51 6.51
N SER A 65 7.02 -8.72 6.28
CA SER A 65 6.19 -9.91 6.08
C SER A 65 5.43 -10.28 7.35
N LEU A 66 6.07 -10.23 8.52
CA LEU A 66 5.47 -10.52 9.82
C LEU A 66 4.31 -9.58 10.15
N PHE A 67 4.45 -8.29 9.83
CA PHE A 67 3.34 -7.33 9.94
C PHE A 67 2.18 -7.72 9.02
N THR A 68 2.47 -8.03 7.77
CA THR A 68 1.44 -8.38 6.77
C THR A 68 0.69 -9.66 7.16
N VAL A 69 1.41 -10.68 7.61
CA VAL A 69 0.83 -11.96 8.05
C VAL A 69 -0.03 -11.77 9.30
N SER A 70 0.49 -11.09 10.33
CA SER A 70 -0.29 -10.84 11.56
C SER A 70 -1.53 -9.97 11.31
N TYR A 71 -1.42 -8.96 10.43
CA TYR A 71 -2.56 -8.17 9.98
C TYR A 71 -3.62 -9.03 9.29
N GLY A 72 -3.21 -9.85 8.32
CA GLY A 72 -4.11 -10.73 7.57
C GLY A 72 -4.80 -11.77 8.47
N MET A 73 -4.04 -12.44 9.34
CA MET A 73 -4.58 -13.41 10.30
C MET A 73 -5.52 -12.77 11.32
N GLY A 74 -5.27 -11.52 11.71
CA GLY A 74 -6.10 -10.78 12.66
C GLY A 74 -7.43 -10.27 12.08
N GLN A 75 -7.61 -10.23 10.75
CA GLN A 75 -8.81 -9.69 10.11
C GLN A 75 -10.08 -10.42 10.54
N ILE A 76 -10.19 -11.72 10.24
CA ILE A 76 -11.42 -12.49 10.54
C ILE A 76 -11.72 -12.52 12.05
N PRO A 77 -10.76 -12.83 12.95
CA PRO A 77 -11.01 -12.79 14.39
C PRO A 77 -11.50 -11.43 14.87
N SER A 78 -10.89 -10.33 14.44
CA SER A 78 -11.32 -8.99 14.83
C SER A 78 -12.70 -8.63 14.27
N GLY A 79 -13.04 -9.05 13.05
CA GLY A 79 -14.38 -8.91 12.50
C GLY A 79 -15.45 -9.62 13.33
N ILE A 80 -15.17 -10.86 13.76
CA ILE A 80 -16.06 -11.64 14.64
C ILE A 80 -16.22 -10.95 15.99
N LEU A 81 -15.11 -10.55 16.61
CA LEU A 81 -15.13 -9.82 17.89
C LEU A 81 -15.91 -8.50 17.77
N CYS A 82 -15.80 -7.80 16.63
CA CYS A 82 -16.54 -6.56 16.39
C CYS A 82 -18.04 -6.81 16.30
N ASP A 83 -18.48 -7.89 15.67
CA ASP A 83 -19.90 -8.22 15.57
C ASP A 83 -20.48 -8.65 16.94
N TRP A 84 -19.66 -9.18 17.84
CA TRP A 84 -20.09 -9.60 19.19
C TRP A 84 -20.07 -8.46 20.21
N PHE A 85 -18.98 -7.69 20.27
CA PHE A 85 -18.77 -6.67 21.31
C PHE A 85 -19.08 -5.24 20.84
N GLY A 86 -19.27 -5.06 19.53
CA GLY A 86 -19.50 -3.76 18.92
C GLY A 86 -18.20 -2.93 18.73
N PRO A 87 -18.28 -1.84 17.95
CA PRO A 87 -17.12 -1.03 17.63
C PRO A 87 -16.44 -0.30 18.80
N HIS A 88 -17.19 0.07 19.84
CA HIS A 88 -16.73 0.97 20.88
C HIS A 88 -15.53 0.43 21.65
N GLY A 89 -15.70 -0.74 22.29
CA GLY A 89 -14.61 -1.38 23.03
C GLY A 89 -13.52 -1.93 22.10
N LEU A 90 -13.91 -2.52 20.96
CA LEU A 90 -12.92 -3.12 20.06
C LEU A 90 -12.06 -2.05 19.39
N LEU A 91 -12.62 -1.10 18.64
CA LEU A 91 -11.84 -0.09 17.90
C LEU A 91 -10.97 0.74 18.85
N GLY A 92 -11.54 1.17 19.98
CA GLY A 92 -10.79 1.91 20.99
C GLY A 92 -9.61 1.13 21.56
N SER A 93 -9.80 -0.13 21.93
CA SER A 93 -8.71 -0.97 22.45
C SER A 93 -7.63 -1.26 21.40
N ILE A 94 -8.01 -1.51 20.15
CA ILE A 94 -7.02 -1.74 19.10
C ILE A 94 -6.26 -0.47 18.71
N ILE A 95 -6.89 0.71 18.72
CA ILE A 95 -6.20 2.01 18.54
C ILE A 95 -5.08 2.15 19.55
N LEU A 96 -5.38 1.89 20.82
CA LEU A 96 -4.40 1.91 21.89
C LEU A 96 -3.31 0.84 21.67
N ALA A 97 -3.70 -0.40 21.35
CA ALA A 97 -2.77 -1.51 21.17
C ALA A 97 -1.75 -1.26 20.04
N TRP A 98 -2.18 -0.81 18.86
CA TRP A 98 -1.23 -0.52 17.77
C TRP A 98 -0.42 0.75 18.05
N SER A 99 -0.98 1.73 18.75
CA SER A 99 -0.23 2.94 19.11
C SER A 99 0.87 2.61 20.11
N LEU A 100 0.58 1.84 21.16
CA LEU A 100 1.58 1.35 22.12
C LEU A 100 2.63 0.45 21.46
N SER A 101 2.25 -0.32 20.45
CA SER A 101 3.19 -1.14 19.68
C SER A 101 4.25 -0.28 18.95
N MET A 102 3.95 0.97 18.58
CA MET A 102 4.96 1.91 18.06
C MET A 102 6.01 2.24 19.12
N GLY A 103 5.59 2.42 20.37
CA GLY A 103 6.50 2.58 21.51
C GLY A 103 7.39 1.35 21.69
N LEU A 104 6.85 0.14 21.50
CA LEU A 104 7.64 -1.09 21.54
C LEU A 104 8.67 -1.16 20.41
N VAL A 105 8.34 -0.68 19.20
CA VAL A 105 9.31 -0.53 18.10
C VAL A 105 10.40 0.48 18.49
N ALA A 106 10.02 1.62 19.06
CA ALA A 106 10.96 2.64 19.52
C ALA A 106 11.86 2.18 20.67
N LEU A 107 11.45 1.19 21.45
CA LEU A 107 12.22 0.59 22.55
C LEU A 107 12.95 -0.71 22.15
N ALA A 108 12.72 -1.22 20.94
CA ALA A 108 13.34 -2.46 20.50
C ALA A 108 14.87 -2.31 20.48
N GLY A 109 15.56 -3.24 21.13
CA GLY A 109 17.04 -3.29 21.21
C GLY A 109 17.63 -4.50 20.48
N GLY A 110 16.79 -5.35 19.88
CA GLY A 110 17.24 -6.53 19.15
C GLY A 110 16.16 -7.08 18.24
N TYR A 111 16.57 -7.99 17.34
CA TYR A 111 15.71 -8.49 16.26
C TYR A 111 14.44 -9.17 16.79
N THR A 112 14.55 -10.00 17.83
CA THR A 112 13.39 -10.67 18.44
C THR A 112 12.37 -9.68 19.03
N THR A 113 12.84 -8.63 19.71
CA THR A 113 11.94 -7.59 20.24
C THR A 113 11.24 -6.82 19.13
N MET A 114 11.95 -6.57 18.02
CA MET A 114 11.37 -5.96 16.82
C MET A 114 10.33 -6.87 16.16
N VAL A 115 10.62 -8.17 16.04
CA VAL A 115 9.67 -9.18 15.53
C VAL A 115 8.37 -9.17 16.33
N LEU A 116 8.46 -9.21 17.67
CA LEU A 116 7.27 -9.16 18.54
C LEU A 116 6.51 -7.83 18.39
N ALA A 117 7.22 -6.70 18.35
CA ALA A 117 6.60 -5.40 18.15
C ALA A 117 5.87 -5.30 16.80
N ARG A 118 6.45 -5.84 15.72
CA ARG A 118 5.84 -5.87 14.38
C ARG A 118 4.62 -6.77 14.30
N LEU A 119 4.65 -7.93 14.96
CA LEU A 119 3.50 -8.82 15.05
C LEU A 119 2.34 -8.17 15.82
N MET A 120 2.62 -7.53 16.96
CA MET A 120 1.61 -6.81 17.73
C MET A 120 1.05 -5.61 16.96
N PHE A 121 1.90 -4.89 16.25
CA PHE A 121 1.49 -3.77 15.41
C PHE A 121 0.55 -4.22 14.27
N GLY A 122 0.89 -5.31 13.56
CA GLY A 122 0.03 -5.86 12.51
C GLY A 122 -1.30 -6.39 13.05
N ALA A 123 -1.27 -7.20 14.10
CA ALA A 123 -2.47 -7.74 14.73
C ALA A 123 -3.39 -6.64 15.30
N GLY A 124 -2.82 -5.61 15.94
CA GLY A 124 -3.56 -4.46 16.46
C GLY A 124 -4.25 -3.68 15.34
N GLN A 125 -3.62 -3.51 14.19
CA GLN A 125 -4.21 -2.77 13.07
C GLN A 125 -5.30 -3.56 12.32
N ALA A 126 -5.35 -4.88 12.46
CA ALA A 126 -6.20 -5.75 11.64
C ALA A 126 -7.70 -5.39 11.72
N GLY A 127 -8.19 -5.10 12.93
CA GLY A 127 -9.62 -4.87 13.18
C GLY A 127 -10.15 -3.50 12.80
N CYS A 128 -9.30 -2.55 12.37
CA CYS A 128 -9.72 -1.18 12.15
C CYS A 128 -10.82 -1.08 11.09
N TYR A 129 -10.59 -1.62 9.89
CA TYR A 129 -11.55 -1.51 8.78
C TYR A 129 -12.79 -2.39 8.87
N PRO A 130 -12.72 -3.64 9.38
CA PRO A 130 -13.93 -4.38 9.79
C PRO A 130 -14.80 -3.56 10.74
N THR A 131 -14.19 -2.87 11.70
CA THR A 131 -14.91 -2.08 12.69
C THR A 131 -15.48 -0.79 12.10
N LEU A 132 -14.73 -0.07 11.26
CA LEU A 132 -15.22 1.11 10.55
C LEU A 132 -16.41 0.78 9.61
N THR A 133 -16.40 -0.42 9.02
CA THR A 133 -17.54 -0.96 8.27
C THR A 133 -18.77 -1.11 9.16
N LYS A 134 -18.62 -1.68 10.34
CA LYS A 134 -19.71 -1.80 11.32
C LYS A 134 -20.21 -0.43 11.79
N ILE A 135 -19.31 0.53 12.06
CA ILE A 135 -19.68 1.91 12.42
C ILE A 135 -20.55 2.53 11.33
N SER A 136 -20.16 2.35 10.06
CA SER A 136 -20.93 2.88 8.93
C SER A 136 -22.34 2.30 8.87
N LYS A 137 -22.54 1.03 9.25
CA LYS A 137 -23.86 0.42 9.36
C LYS A 137 -24.68 0.99 10.52
N LEU A 138 -24.06 1.14 11.70
CA LEU A 138 -24.74 1.51 12.95
C LEU A 138 -25.09 3.00 13.06
N TRP A 139 -24.37 3.88 12.38
CA TRP A 139 -24.47 5.34 12.56
C TRP A 139 -24.92 6.13 11.33
N PHE A 140 -25.06 5.47 10.18
CA PHE A 140 -25.39 6.16 8.94
C PHE A 140 -26.53 5.49 8.18
N PRO A 141 -27.48 6.29 7.66
CA PRO A 141 -28.54 5.80 6.79
C PRO A 141 -27.99 5.10 5.57
N MET A 142 -28.69 4.06 5.12
CA MET A 142 -28.29 3.22 3.99
C MET A 142 -28.02 4.03 2.70
N SER A 143 -28.73 5.14 2.52
CA SER A 143 -28.59 6.07 1.40
C SER A 143 -27.22 6.76 1.32
N VAL A 144 -26.54 6.99 2.45
CA VAL A 144 -25.27 7.74 2.51
C VAL A 144 -24.04 6.87 2.82
N ARG A 145 -24.23 5.62 3.28
CA ARG A 145 -23.15 4.70 3.70
C ARG A 145 -21.99 4.60 2.71
N THR A 146 -22.27 4.52 1.40
CA THR A 146 -21.20 4.42 0.39
C THR A 146 -20.32 5.67 0.32
N SER A 147 -20.92 6.87 0.31
CA SER A 147 -20.14 8.12 0.34
C SER A 147 -19.32 8.24 1.61
N VAL A 148 -19.91 7.88 2.76
CA VAL A 148 -19.22 7.88 4.07
C VAL A 148 -17.97 6.99 4.02
N GLN A 149 -18.07 5.80 3.41
CA GLN A 149 -16.91 4.93 3.19
C GLN A 149 -15.86 5.54 2.25
N GLY A 150 -16.28 6.27 1.22
CA GLY A 150 -15.37 7.01 0.34
C GLY A 150 -14.52 8.02 1.10
N TRP A 151 -15.12 8.71 2.08
CA TRP A 151 -14.37 9.60 2.95
C TRP A 151 -13.48 8.85 3.94
N ILE A 152 -14.05 7.94 4.73
CA ILE A 152 -13.35 7.24 5.81
C ILE A 152 -12.20 6.39 5.24
N ALA A 153 -12.51 5.43 4.37
CA ALA A 153 -11.58 4.41 3.93
C ALA A 153 -10.61 4.91 2.88
N THR A 154 -11.07 5.80 1.99
CA THR A 154 -10.26 6.23 0.85
C THR A 154 -9.59 7.58 1.10
N PHE A 155 -10.35 8.65 1.30
CA PHE A 155 -9.77 10.00 1.43
C PHE A 155 -8.89 10.13 2.68
N PHE A 156 -9.45 9.87 3.86
CA PHE A 156 -8.70 9.99 5.12
C PHE A 156 -7.68 8.87 5.29
N GLY A 157 -7.95 7.67 4.76
CA GLY A 157 -6.98 6.58 4.79
C GLY A 157 -5.71 6.92 4.00
N ARG A 158 -5.86 7.33 2.73
CA ARG A 158 -4.71 7.76 1.92
C ARG A 158 -4.11 9.08 2.35
N GLY A 159 -4.95 10.00 2.86
CA GLY A 159 -4.52 11.25 3.47
C GLY A 159 -3.60 11.02 4.68
N GLY A 160 -3.92 10.05 5.54
CA GLY A 160 -3.07 9.66 6.66
C GLY A 160 -1.70 9.18 6.21
N GLY A 161 -1.65 8.39 5.13
CA GLY A 161 -0.38 7.97 4.52
C GLY A 161 0.42 9.14 3.94
N ALA A 162 -0.21 10.00 3.15
CA ALA A 162 0.45 11.19 2.58
C ALA A 162 1.00 12.12 3.68
N VAL A 163 0.21 12.38 4.72
CA VAL A 163 0.64 13.19 5.87
C VAL A 163 1.72 12.49 6.68
N SER A 164 1.77 11.16 6.74
CA SER A 164 2.89 10.44 7.36
C SER A 164 4.22 10.85 6.74
N PHE A 165 4.29 11.00 5.41
CA PHE A 165 5.54 11.39 4.76
C PHE A 165 5.96 12.81 5.14
N ILE A 166 5.01 13.73 5.24
CA ILE A 166 5.27 15.14 5.58
C ILE A 166 5.60 15.27 7.08
N LEU A 167 4.73 14.77 7.95
CA LEU A 167 4.88 14.90 9.39
C LEU A 167 6.11 14.14 9.88
N PHE A 168 6.24 12.87 9.55
CA PHE A 168 7.32 12.05 10.08
C PHE A 168 8.67 12.40 9.44
N GLY A 169 8.74 12.38 8.10
CA GLY A 169 9.98 12.61 7.38
C GLY A 169 10.44 14.08 7.39
N THR A 170 9.55 15.01 7.01
CA THR A 170 9.93 16.42 6.86
C THR A 170 9.95 17.18 8.20
N VAL A 171 8.90 17.03 9.01
CA VAL A 171 8.78 17.85 10.24
C VAL A 171 9.56 17.24 11.41
N LEU A 172 9.28 15.99 11.78
CA LEU A 172 9.87 15.40 12.99
C LEU A 172 11.36 15.08 12.80
N MET A 173 11.72 14.30 11.78
CA MET A 173 13.11 13.93 11.54
C MET A 173 13.92 15.02 10.83
N GLY A 174 13.28 15.79 9.94
CA GLY A 174 13.94 16.85 9.18
C GLY A 174 14.12 18.15 9.97
N TRP A 175 13.02 18.86 10.24
CA TRP A 175 13.08 20.20 10.86
C TRP A 175 13.37 20.19 12.35
N LEU A 176 12.82 19.22 13.09
CA LEU A 176 13.04 19.10 14.53
C LEU A 176 14.25 18.21 14.86
N GLU A 177 14.88 17.59 13.86
CA GLU A 177 16.05 16.72 13.99
C GLU A 177 15.87 15.62 15.05
N LEU A 178 14.63 15.16 15.24
CA LEU A 178 14.32 14.09 16.19
C LEU A 178 14.82 12.77 15.65
N THR A 179 15.34 11.91 16.53
CA THR A 179 15.69 10.54 16.15
C THR A 179 14.44 9.76 15.72
N TRP A 180 14.63 8.68 14.96
CA TRP A 180 13.51 7.81 14.56
C TRP A 180 12.74 7.28 15.77
N ARG A 181 13.44 6.97 16.89
CA ARG A 181 12.82 6.53 18.15
C ARG A 181 11.95 7.62 18.77
N GLN A 182 12.44 8.85 18.87
CA GLN A 182 11.69 9.99 19.40
C GLN A 182 10.46 10.30 18.53
N SER A 183 10.62 10.27 17.21
CA SER A 183 9.54 10.51 16.25
C SER A 183 8.42 9.47 16.37
N LEU A 184 8.76 8.19 16.57
CA LEU A 184 7.78 7.13 16.85
C LEU A 184 7.04 7.35 18.16
N VAL A 185 7.73 7.83 19.21
CA VAL A 185 7.09 8.15 20.50
C VAL A 185 6.09 9.29 20.34
N VAL A 186 6.38 10.32 19.53
CA VAL A 186 5.42 11.39 19.22
C VAL A 186 4.17 10.82 18.55
N LEU A 187 4.32 9.96 17.53
CA LEU A 187 3.19 9.30 16.87
C LEU A 187 2.42 8.40 17.84
N MET A 188 3.11 7.62 18.68
CA MET A 188 2.48 6.82 19.74
C MET A 188 1.58 7.69 20.62
N VAL A 189 2.07 8.84 21.10
CA VAL A 189 1.29 9.75 21.95
C VAL A 189 0.06 10.26 21.21
N ILE A 190 0.19 10.67 19.95
CA ILE A 190 -0.95 11.11 19.12
C ILE A 190 -2.02 10.01 19.03
N GLY A 191 -1.62 8.78 18.73
CA GLY A 191 -2.55 7.66 18.62
C GLY A 191 -3.17 7.24 19.95
N VAL A 192 -2.41 7.27 21.05
CA VAL A 192 -2.92 6.97 22.40
C VAL A 192 -3.96 8.01 22.83
N LEU A 193 -3.65 9.31 22.67
CA LEU A 193 -4.60 10.38 22.95
C LEU A 193 -5.86 10.23 22.10
N PHE A 194 -5.71 9.95 20.80
CA PHE A 194 -6.85 9.70 19.92
C PHE A 194 -7.67 8.48 20.36
N GLY A 195 -7.03 7.39 20.80
CA GLY A 195 -7.71 6.21 21.33
C GLY A 195 -8.56 6.50 22.56
N PHE A 196 -8.06 7.31 23.50
CA PHE A 196 -8.85 7.76 24.65
C PHE A 196 -10.00 8.67 24.26
N VAL A 197 -9.77 9.62 23.34
CA VAL A 197 -10.84 10.47 22.79
C VAL A 197 -11.92 9.63 22.13
N PHE A 198 -11.53 8.62 21.34
CA PHE A 198 -12.46 7.68 20.72
C PHE A 198 -13.27 6.92 21.78
N LEU A 199 -12.63 6.32 22.79
CA LEU A 199 -13.32 5.58 23.85
C LEU A 199 -14.26 6.46 24.68
N PHE A 200 -13.96 7.74 24.84
CA PHE A 200 -14.79 8.66 25.60
C PHE A 200 -16.01 9.13 24.80
N LEU A 201 -15.82 9.49 23.53
CA LEU A 201 -16.85 10.12 22.70
C LEU A 201 -17.70 9.13 21.89
N PHE A 202 -17.15 7.99 21.48
CA PHE A 202 -17.86 7.03 20.64
C PHE A 202 -18.80 6.14 21.45
N ARG A 203 -19.98 5.83 20.92
CA ARG A 203 -20.90 4.79 21.42
C ARG A 203 -21.37 3.91 20.28
N ASN A 204 -21.71 2.66 20.59
CA ASN A 204 -22.09 1.67 19.56
C ASN A 204 -23.35 2.09 18.80
N ARG A 205 -24.36 2.59 19.51
CA ARG A 205 -25.66 2.93 18.93
C ARG A 205 -26.01 4.39 19.19
N PRO A 206 -26.81 5.03 18.32
CA PRO A 206 -27.36 6.35 18.57
C PRO A 206 -28.17 6.42 19.88
N GLU A 207 -28.94 5.38 20.20
CA GLU A 207 -29.76 5.31 21.43
C GLU A 207 -28.93 5.35 22.74
N ASP A 208 -27.70 4.84 22.70
CA ASP A 208 -26.78 4.85 23.85
C ASP A 208 -26.02 6.19 23.98
N HIS A 209 -26.17 7.09 23.01
CA HIS A 209 -25.35 8.28 22.90
C HIS A 209 -26.04 9.49 23.54
N TRP A 210 -25.43 10.02 24.60
CA TRP A 210 -25.95 11.12 25.43
C TRP A 210 -26.31 12.43 24.68
N MET A 211 -25.69 12.72 23.52
CA MET A 211 -26.05 13.87 22.65
C MET A 211 -27.12 13.58 21.58
N ALA A 212 -27.57 12.32 21.42
CA ALA A 212 -28.52 11.95 20.38
C ALA A 212 -29.97 12.11 20.87
N ASN A 213 -30.85 12.54 19.96
CA ASN A 213 -32.29 12.62 20.19
C ASN A 213 -33.03 11.53 19.42
N GLU A 214 -34.30 11.29 19.74
CA GLU A 214 -35.12 10.25 19.09
C GLU A 214 -35.15 10.40 17.56
N ALA A 215 -35.25 11.62 17.05
CA ALA A 215 -35.22 11.87 15.61
C ALA A 215 -33.89 11.47 14.93
N GLU A 216 -32.75 11.52 15.63
CA GLU A 216 -31.48 10.98 15.13
C GLU A 216 -31.47 9.46 15.12
N VAL A 217 -32.06 8.84 16.15
CA VAL A 217 -32.23 7.39 16.22
C VAL A 217 -33.08 6.93 15.03
N ASP A 218 -34.26 7.54 14.83
CA ASP A 218 -35.20 7.21 13.74
C ASP A 218 -34.59 7.43 12.36
N LEU A 219 -33.78 8.49 12.17
CA LEU A 219 -33.09 8.73 10.90
C LEU A 219 -32.13 7.58 10.55
N VAL A 220 -31.47 6.99 11.55
CA VAL A 220 -30.46 5.94 11.34
C VAL A 220 -31.08 4.54 11.28
N THR A 221 -32.06 4.24 12.14
CA THR A 221 -32.68 2.91 12.27
C THR A 221 -33.91 2.72 11.39
N GLY A 222 -34.63 3.80 11.05
CA GLY A 222 -35.92 3.74 10.34
C GLY A 222 -35.84 3.09 8.96
N ASP A 223 -34.68 3.16 8.30
CA ASP A 223 -34.46 2.59 6.96
C ASP A 223 -33.90 1.14 6.98
N ASP A 224 -33.51 0.60 8.14
CA ASP A 224 -32.80 -0.69 8.23
C ASP A 224 -33.06 -1.39 9.58
N PRO A 225 -34.13 -2.20 9.71
CA PRO A 225 -34.51 -2.84 10.98
C PRO A 225 -33.44 -3.79 11.53
N GLU A 226 -32.54 -4.31 10.68
CA GLU A 226 -31.42 -5.15 11.10
C GLU A 226 -30.35 -4.37 11.89
N VAL A 227 -30.35 -3.04 11.83
CA VAL A 227 -29.44 -2.19 12.63
C VAL A 227 -29.75 -2.35 14.12
N SER A 228 -31.03 -2.48 14.48
CA SER A 228 -31.45 -2.58 15.89
C SER A 228 -30.99 -3.89 16.57
N GLU A 229 -30.75 -4.94 15.77
CA GLU A 229 -30.38 -6.29 16.22
C GLU A 229 -28.95 -6.67 15.81
N ALA A 230 -28.12 -5.70 15.41
CA ALA A 230 -26.83 -5.96 14.78
C ALA A 230 -25.73 -6.52 15.71
N THR A 231 -25.97 -6.68 17.01
CA THR A 231 -24.95 -7.14 17.98
C THR A 231 -25.22 -8.58 18.42
N GLY A 232 -24.17 -9.42 18.47
CA GLY A 232 -24.27 -10.80 18.96
C GLY A 232 -24.68 -11.84 17.91
N SER A 233 -24.80 -11.47 16.63
CA SER A 233 -25.18 -12.40 15.57
C SER A 233 -24.03 -13.33 15.16
N ARG A 234 -24.36 -14.59 14.84
CA ARG A 234 -23.39 -15.59 14.34
C ARG A 234 -23.50 -15.75 12.83
N LEU A 235 -22.39 -15.56 12.14
CA LEU A 235 -22.29 -15.72 10.69
C LEU A 235 -22.21 -17.20 10.29
N LYS A 236 -23.09 -17.63 9.37
CA LYS A 236 -22.96 -18.92 8.67
C LYS A 236 -21.86 -18.80 7.61
N TRP A 237 -20.62 -19.14 7.95
CA TRP A 237 -19.50 -19.11 6.99
C TRP A 237 -19.78 -19.90 5.69
N GLY A 238 -20.55 -20.99 5.76
CA GLY A 238 -20.98 -21.74 4.58
C GLY A 238 -21.81 -20.92 3.58
N SER A 239 -22.63 -19.96 4.07
CA SER A 239 -23.39 -19.05 3.18
C SER A 239 -22.48 -18.08 2.45
N VAL A 240 -21.45 -17.56 3.13
CA VAL A 240 -20.46 -16.65 2.55
C VAL A 240 -19.66 -17.36 1.46
N LEU A 241 -19.17 -18.57 1.75
CA LEU A 241 -18.33 -19.34 0.82
C LEU A 241 -19.10 -19.89 -0.40
N ARG A 242 -20.42 -20.07 -0.29
CA ARG A 242 -21.29 -20.48 -1.41
C ARG A 242 -21.86 -19.31 -2.21
N SER A 243 -21.73 -18.08 -1.70
CA SER A 243 -22.27 -16.89 -2.36
C SER A 243 -21.41 -16.45 -3.54
N GLY A 244 -21.99 -16.49 -4.74
CA GLY A 244 -21.32 -15.99 -5.95
C GLY A 244 -20.91 -14.51 -5.85
N ASN A 245 -21.72 -13.68 -5.16
CA ASN A 245 -21.38 -12.27 -4.91
C ASN A 245 -20.10 -12.11 -4.09
N MET A 246 -19.91 -12.95 -3.08
CA MET A 246 -18.71 -12.89 -2.23
C MET A 246 -17.45 -13.26 -3.01
N TRP A 247 -17.53 -14.25 -3.91
CA TRP A 247 -16.41 -14.59 -4.80
C TRP A 247 -16.05 -13.43 -5.74
N MET A 248 -17.03 -12.68 -6.24
CA MET A 248 -16.75 -11.46 -7.01
C MET A 248 -16.03 -10.41 -6.17
N PHE A 249 -16.44 -10.19 -4.91
CA PHE A 249 -15.73 -9.27 -4.01
C PHE A 249 -14.32 -9.75 -3.65
N TYR A 250 -14.12 -11.07 -3.49
CA TYR A 250 -12.78 -11.64 -3.28
C TYR A 250 -11.86 -11.42 -4.48
N ILE A 251 -12.34 -11.65 -5.70
CA ILE A 251 -11.57 -11.38 -6.92
C ILE A 251 -11.25 -9.88 -7.03
N GLN A 252 -12.23 -9.01 -6.79
CA GLN A 252 -12.05 -7.55 -6.83
C GLN A 252 -11.05 -7.05 -5.79
N GLN A 253 -11.12 -7.58 -4.57
CA GLN A 253 -10.23 -7.20 -3.50
C GLN A 253 -8.82 -7.75 -3.71
N PHE A 254 -8.69 -8.98 -4.21
CA PHE A 254 -7.40 -9.56 -4.57
C PHE A 254 -6.71 -8.72 -5.65
N THR A 255 -7.39 -8.48 -6.77
CA THR A 255 -6.86 -7.71 -7.89
C THR A 255 -6.51 -6.27 -7.49
N SER A 256 -7.37 -5.61 -6.70
CA SER A 256 -7.11 -4.24 -6.24
C SER A 256 -5.96 -4.17 -5.23
N ALA A 257 -5.87 -5.09 -4.27
CA ALA A 257 -4.80 -5.09 -3.28
C ALA A 257 -3.44 -5.47 -3.91
N PHE A 258 -3.43 -6.39 -4.87
CA PHE A 258 -2.26 -6.71 -5.68
C PHE A 258 -1.75 -5.46 -6.42
N ALA A 259 -2.66 -4.77 -7.12
CA ALA A 259 -2.35 -3.53 -7.81
C ALA A 259 -1.79 -2.45 -6.87
N ASP A 260 -2.42 -2.26 -5.71
CA ASP A 260 -2.01 -1.27 -4.69
C ASP A 260 -0.59 -1.51 -4.16
N ASN A 261 -0.13 -2.76 -4.14
CA ASN A 261 1.24 -3.10 -3.76
C ASN A 261 2.27 -2.52 -4.74
N ILE A 262 1.98 -2.50 -6.04
CA ILE A 262 2.86 -1.90 -7.07
C ILE A 262 3.04 -0.41 -6.78
N TYR A 263 1.94 0.33 -6.60
CA TYR A 263 2.01 1.78 -6.36
C TYR A 263 2.74 2.14 -5.07
N THR A 264 2.61 1.30 -4.04
CA THR A 264 3.18 1.61 -2.72
C THR A 264 4.66 1.22 -2.63
N ASN A 265 5.04 0.07 -3.19
CA ASN A 265 6.36 -0.51 -2.96
C ASN A 265 7.28 -0.47 -4.19
N TRP A 266 6.73 -0.42 -5.40
CA TRP A 266 7.49 -0.61 -6.64
C TRP A 266 7.59 0.66 -7.50
N ILE A 267 6.61 1.55 -7.45
CA ILE A 267 6.68 2.82 -8.20
C ILE A 267 7.86 3.70 -7.78
N PRO A 268 8.21 3.86 -6.49
CA PRO A 268 9.44 4.58 -6.13
C PRO A 268 10.68 3.96 -6.78
N LEU A 269 10.80 2.64 -6.76
CA LEU A 269 11.91 1.91 -7.37
C LEU A 269 11.95 2.09 -8.89
N PHE A 270 10.80 2.01 -9.57
CA PHE A 270 10.69 2.29 -11.00
C PHE A 270 11.20 3.68 -11.36
N LEU A 271 10.82 4.69 -10.57
CA LEU A 271 11.22 6.08 -10.81
C LEU A 271 12.72 6.28 -10.62
N LEU A 272 13.31 5.69 -9.57
CA LEU A 272 14.74 5.78 -9.30
C LEU A 272 15.57 5.01 -10.34
N VAL A 273 15.23 3.75 -10.59
CA VAL A 273 16.08 2.83 -11.37
C VAL A 273 15.86 2.95 -12.88
N VAL A 274 14.60 3.02 -13.32
CA VAL A 274 14.27 3.01 -14.76
C VAL A 274 14.20 4.41 -15.31
N LYS A 275 13.66 5.35 -14.53
CA LYS A 275 13.49 6.74 -14.96
C LYS A 275 14.60 7.67 -14.48
N GLY A 276 15.54 7.20 -13.65
CA GLY A 276 16.67 8.00 -13.17
C GLY A 276 16.25 9.24 -12.38
N ALA A 277 15.07 9.23 -11.76
CA ALA A 277 14.59 10.34 -10.95
C ALA A 277 15.43 10.45 -9.67
N ASP A 278 15.68 11.66 -9.20
CA ASP A 278 16.29 11.86 -7.88
C ASP A 278 15.31 11.50 -6.75
N MET A 279 15.83 11.22 -5.56
CA MET A 279 15.02 10.77 -4.41
C MET A 279 13.92 11.75 -4.02
N LYS A 280 14.18 13.07 -4.11
CA LYS A 280 13.19 14.10 -3.78
C LYS A 280 12.06 14.08 -4.79
N SER A 281 12.38 13.97 -6.08
CA SER A 281 11.38 13.87 -7.14
C SER A 281 10.58 12.58 -7.07
N ALA A 282 11.24 11.44 -6.85
CA ALA A 282 10.59 10.15 -6.68
C ALA A 282 9.59 10.15 -5.52
N GLY A 283 9.87 10.86 -4.43
CA GLY A 283 8.97 10.97 -3.28
C GLY A 283 7.62 11.60 -3.59
N TRP A 284 7.58 12.82 -4.14
CA TRP A 284 6.32 13.49 -4.47
C TRP A 284 5.61 12.84 -5.67
N MET A 285 6.38 12.32 -6.64
CA MET A 285 5.83 11.58 -7.78
C MET A 285 5.15 10.30 -7.33
N SER A 286 5.70 9.60 -6.33
CA SER A 286 5.08 8.38 -5.76
C SER A 286 3.87 8.68 -4.88
N ALA A 287 3.76 9.88 -4.32
CA ALA A 287 2.57 10.32 -3.59
C ALA A 287 1.38 10.61 -4.54
N LEU A 288 1.65 11.01 -5.78
CA LEU A 288 0.61 11.46 -6.72
C LEU A 288 -0.45 10.37 -7.00
N PRO A 289 -0.12 9.09 -7.29
CA PRO A 289 -1.13 8.04 -7.43
C PRO A 289 -1.99 7.84 -6.18
N LEU A 290 -1.43 7.99 -4.97
CA LEU A 290 -2.19 7.89 -3.72
C LEU A 290 -3.18 9.05 -3.58
N VAL A 291 -2.78 10.27 -3.96
CA VAL A 291 -3.69 11.43 -4.01
C VAL A 291 -4.81 11.21 -5.02
N GLY A 292 -4.48 10.71 -6.22
CA GLY A 292 -5.46 10.34 -7.24
C GLY A 292 -6.48 9.37 -6.68
N GLY A 293 -6.01 8.30 -6.04
CA GLY A 293 -6.87 7.33 -5.38
C GLY A 293 -7.74 7.92 -4.27
N ALA A 294 -7.20 8.84 -3.45
CA ALA A 294 -7.91 9.48 -2.34
C ALA A 294 -9.12 10.28 -2.84
N ILE A 295 -8.89 11.12 -3.86
CA ILE A 295 -9.94 11.93 -4.49
C ILE A 295 -10.90 11.01 -5.26
N GLY A 296 -10.36 10.02 -5.97
CA GLY A 296 -11.10 9.03 -6.73
C GLY A 296 -12.15 8.30 -5.92
N GLY A 297 -11.77 7.65 -4.81
CA GLY A 297 -12.74 6.94 -3.98
C GLY A 297 -13.73 7.86 -3.27
N MET A 298 -13.34 9.07 -2.87
CA MET A 298 -14.28 10.05 -2.33
C MET A 298 -15.38 10.42 -3.34
N LEU A 299 -14.97 10.73 -4.58
CA LEU A 299 -15.89 11.07 -5.65
C LEU A 299 -16.70 9.86 -6.11
N GLY A 300 -16.10 8.67 -6.21
CA GLY A 300 -16.79 7.43 -6.56
C GLY A 300 -17.93 7.09 -5.59
N GLY A 301 -17.69 7.23 -4.28
CA GLY A 301 -18.72 7.02 -3.26
C GLY A 301 -19.85 8.06 -3.34
N THR A 302 -19.54 9.31 -3.69
CA THR A 302 -20.53 10.40 -3.86
C THR A 302 -21.34 10.22 -5.14
N LEU A 303 -20.66 9.93 -6.25
CA LEU A 303 -21.25 9.67 -7.56
C LEU A 303 -22.21 8.48 -7.51
N GLN A 304 -21.87 7.44 -6.73
CA GLN A 304 -22.72 6.28 -6.56
C GLN A 304 -24.04 6.62 -5.88
N ASN A 305 -23.99 7.39 -4.80
CA ASN A 305 -25.20 7.79 -4.10
C ASN A 305 -26.06 8.70 -4.97
N TRP A 306 -25.45 9.59 -5.76
CA TRP A 306 -26.16 10.39 -6.75
C TRP A 306 -26.85 9.53 -7.83
N LEU A 307 -26.16 8.53 -8.39
CA LEU A 307 -26.75 7.61 -9.37
C LEU A 307 -27.89 6.78 -8.77
N ILE A 308 -27.75 6.32 -7.53
CA ILE A 308 -28.81 5.59 -6.82
C ILE A 308 -30.03 6.49 -6.64
N ALA A 309 -29.84 7.72 -6.18
CA ALA A 309 -30.92 8.69 -5.94
C ALA A 309 -31.67 9.05 -7.23
N ARG A 310 -30.96 9.13 -8.36
CA ARG A 310 -31.55 9.50 -9.66
C ARG A 310 -32.18 8.32 -10.41
N GLY A 311 -31.57 7.14 -10.35
CA GLY A 311 -31.92 6.00 -11.19
C GLY A 311 -32.73 4.90 -10.49
N GLY A 312 -32.83 4.90 -9.15
CA GLY A 312 -33.57 3.91 -8.36
C GLY A 312 -32.99 2.49 -8.36
N ASN A 313 -32.17 2.11 -9.35
CA ASN A 313 -31.59 0.76 -9.44
C ASN A 313 -30.20 0.68 -8.79
N ARG A 314 -30.20 0.25 -7.52
CA ARG A 314 -28.99 0.15 -6.69
C ARG A 314 -27.95 -0.82 -7.21
N ARG A 315 -28.37 -1.96 -7.78
CA ARG A 315 -27.46 -2.95 -8.36
C ARG A 315 -26.62 -2.33 -9.46
N TRP A 316 -27.29 -1.75 -10.45
CA TRP A 316 -26.62 -1.19 -11.61
C TRP A 316 -25.80 0.05 -11.27
N ALA A 317 -26.28 0.93 -10.39
CA ALA A 317 -25.48 2.09 -9.97
C ALA A 317 -24.11 1.68 -9.36
N ARG A 318 -24.08 0.61 -8.55
CA ARG A 318 -22.87 0.05 -7.96
C ARG A 318 -21.98 -0.63 -9.00
N SER A 319 -22.56 -1.54 -9.79
CA SER A 319 -21.83 -2.27 -10.83
C SER A 319 -21.25 -1.35 -11.90
N TRP A 320 -21.99 -0.33 -12.35
CA TRP A 320 -21.51 0.61 -13.38
C TRP A 320 -20.32 1.44 -12.89
N ILE A 321 -20.37 1.99 -11.68
CA ILE A 321 -19.25 2.78 -11.16
C ILE A 321 -18.01 1.92 -10.99
N GLY A 322 -18.16 0.72 -10.44
CA GLY A 322 -17.06 -0.22 -10.29
C GLY A 322 -16.46 -0.62 -11.63
N MET A 323 -17.30 -1.00 -12.59
CA MET A 323 -16.89 -1.44 -13.92
C MET A 323 -16.24 -0.31 -14.72
N VAL A 324 -16.88 0.86 -14.83
CA VAL A 324 -16.38 2.00 -15.60
C VAL A 324 -15.10 2.53 -14.98
N GLY A 325 -15.03 2.66 -13.65
CA GLY A 325 -13.82 3.09 -12.96
C GLY A 325 -12.62 2.19 -13.25
N LYS A 326 -12.81 0.86 -13.14
CA LYS A 326 -11.77 -0.13 -13.46
C LYS A 326 -11.43 -0.20 -14.95
N LEU A 327 -12.41 -0.01 -15.84
CA LEU A 327 -12.18 0.02 -17.29
C LEU A 327 -11.36 1.25 -17.69
N LEU A 328 -11.70 2.42 -17.16
CA LEU A 328 -10.90 3.64 -17.37
C LEU A 328 -9.49 3.48 -16.81
N ALA A 329 -9.34 2.87 -15.63
CA ALA A 329 -8.03 2.53 -15.08
C ALA A 329 -7.22 1.62 -16.01
N THR A 330 -7.83 0.60 -16.63
CA THR A 330 -7.19 -0.22 -17.67
C THR A 330 -6.74 0.62 -18.87
N VAL A 331 -7.61 1.50 -19.39
CA VAL A 331 -7.30 2.35 -20.55
C VAL A 331 -6.10 3.26 -20.25
N PHE A 332 -6.10 3.93 -19.10
CA PHE A 332 -4.99 4.82 -18.72
C PHE A 332 -3.69 4.06 -18.42
N MET A 333 -3.78 2.83 -17.89
CA MET A 333 -2.61 1.98 -17.68
C MET A 333 -1.98 1.53 -19.01
N PHE A 334 -2.78 1.19 -20.00
CA PHE A 334 -2.24 0.91 -21.33
C PHE A 334 -1.73 2.17 -22.05
N ALA A 335 -2.40 3.31 -21.85
CA ALA A 335 -1.93 4.58 -22.40
C ALA A 335 -0.57 4.99 -21.84
N SER A 336 -0.26 4.69 -20.57
CA SER A 336 1.04 5.03 -19.98
C SER A 336 2.23 4.34 -20.65
N LEU A 337 2.01 3.21 -21.34
CA LEU A 337 3.06 2.48 -22.07
C LEU A 337 3.59 3.24 -23.29
N GLY A 338 2.84 4.21 -23.80
CA GLY A 338 3.22 4.99 -24.98
C GLY A 338 4.13 6.19 -24.70
N PHE A 339 4.58 6.37 -23.45
CA PHE A 339 5.32 7.55 -23.04
C PHE A 339 6.60 7.18 -22.28
N ASP A 340 7.67 7.92 -22.52
CA ASP A 340 8.95 7.73 -21.82
C ASP A 340 9.13 8.66 -20.62
N SER A 341 8.48 9.83 -20.63
CA SER A 341 8.61 10.83 -19.57
C SER A 341 8.02 10.33 -18.25
N ALA A 342 8.84 10.32 -17.19
CA ALA A 342 8.47 9.88 -15.85
C ALA A 342 7.27 10.66 -15.28
N VAL A 343 7.25 11.98 -15.49
CA VAL A 343 6.17 12.86 -15.01
C VAL A 343 4.86 12.53 -15.71
N VAL A 344 4.90 12.27 -17.02
CA VAL A 344 3.71 11.92 -17.81
C VAL A 344 3.16 10.56 -17.36
N ILE A 345 4.02 9.56 -17.20
CA ILE A 345 3.63 8.22 -16.71
C ILE A 345 2.98 8.32 -15.32
N VAL A 346 3.56 9.10 -14.41
CA VAL A 346 3.00 9.31 -13.06
C VAL A 346 1.67 10.06 -13.11
N GLY A 347 1.49 10.99 -14.06
CA GLY A 347 0.19 11.61 -14.34
C GLY A 347 -0.86 10.59 -14.79
N PHE A 348 -0.48 9.61 -15.62
CA PHE A 348 -1.36 8.48 -15.93
C PHE A 348 -1.63 7.62 -14.70
N PHE A 349 -0.64 7.31 -13.87
CA PHE A 349 -0.86 6.56 -12.63
C PHE A 349 -1.80 7.27 -11.65
N PHE A 350 -1.76 8.61 -11.59
CA PHE A 350 -2.78 9.40 -10.89
C PHE A 350 -4.17 9.10 -11.43
N LEU A 351 -4.37 9.14 -12.76
CA LEU A 351 -5.66 8.86 -13.39
C LEU A 351 -6.09 7.40 -13.17
N VAL A 352 -5.17 6.44 -13.30
CA VAL A 352 -5.43 5.02 -13.08
C VAL A 352 -5.94 4.80 -11.67
N LYS A 353 -5.30 5.41 -10.66
CA LYS A 353 -5.75 5.31 -9.27
C LYS A 353 -7.04 6.08 -9.03
N PHE A 354 -7.16 7.28 -9.60
CA PHE A 354 -8.37 8.09 -9.49
C PHE A 354 -9.62 7.34 -9.95
N PHE A 355 -9.61 6.76 -11.15
CA PHE A 355 -10.76 5.99 -11.65
C PHE A 355 -10.83 4.61 -11.01
N GLY A 356 -9.69 3.95 -10.83
CA GLY A 356 -9.62 2.59 -10.28
C GLY A 356 -10.11 2.48 -8.84
N ASP A 357 -10.04 3.57 -8.06
CA ASP A 357 -10.52 3.64 -6.69
C ASP A 357 -11.96 4.11 -6.56
N TRP A 358 -12.65 4.44 -7.65
CA TRP A 358 -14.11 4.65 -7.61
C TRP A 358 -14.84 3.42 -7.07
N SER A 359 -14.31 2.22 -7.35
CA SER A 359 -14.92 0.95 -6.95
C SER A 359 -14.67 0.59 -5.48
N GLN A 360 -13.65 1.17 -4.82
CA GLN A 360 -13.34 0.86 -3.42
C GLN A 360 -14.52 1.12 -2.47
N PRO A 361 -15.06 2.35 -2.37
CA PRO A 361 -16.21 2.62 -1.50
C PRO A 361 -17.43 1.79 -1.90
N THR A 362 -17.57 1.43 -3.18
CA THR A 362 -18.62 0.54 -3.69
C THR A 362 -18.52 -0.85 -3.09
N VAL A 363 -17.34 -1.49 -3.09
CA VAL A 363 -17.14 -2.81 -2.45
C VAL A 363 -17.52 -2.72 -0.98
N TRP A 364 -17.01 -1.73 -0.28
CA TRP A 364 -17.18 -1.59 1.17
C TRP A 364 -18.64 -1.34 1.53
N GLY A 365 -19.28 -0.38 0.88
CA GLY A 365 -20.70 -0.07 1.08
C GLY A 365 -21.62 -1.25 0.70
N THR A 366 -21.28 -1.99 -0.37
CA THR A 366 -22.07 -3.15 -0.78
C THR A 366 -21.93 -4.31 0.18
N VAL A 367 -20.71 -4.62 0.61
CA VAL A 367 -20.45 -5.66 1.60
C VAL A 367 -21.14 -5.33 2.92
N THR A 368 -21.10 -4.05 3.35
CA THR A 368 -21.80 -3.58 4.56
C THR A 368 -23.30 -3.87 4.50
N ASP A 369 -23.93 -3.60 3.35
CA ASP A 369 -25.37 -3.80 3.18
C ASP A 369 -25.73 -5.29 2.99
N LEU A 370 -24.87 -6.05 2.30
CA LEU A 370 -25.05 -7.48 2.00
C LEU A 370 -24.96 -8.35 3.25
N ALA A 371 -24.04 -8.00 4.14
CA ALA A 371 -23.66 -8.78 5.31
C ALA A 371 -24.67 -8.72 6.46
N GLY A 372 -25.71 -7.90 6.34
CA GLY A 372 -26.74 -7.74 7.36
C GLY A 372 -26.12 -7.45 8.73
N ARG A 373 -26.50 -8.22 9.75
CA ARG A 373 -25.99 -8.08 11.12
C ARG A 373 -24.47 -8.32 11.23
N ASN A 374 -23.84 -9.09 10.34
CA ASN A 374 -22.42 -9.48 10.42
C ASN A 374 -21.47 -8.66 9.51
N ALA A 375 -21.73 -7.36 9.38
CA ALA A 375 -20.96 -6.46 8.50
C ALA A 375 -19.45 -6.50 8.75
N ALA A 376 -18.99 -6.59 10.00
CA ALA A 376 -17.56 -6.61 10.29
C ALA A 376 -16.91 -7.92 9.84
N SER A 377 -17.52 -9.07 10.17
CA SER A 377 -16.97 -10.39 9.82
C SER A 377 -16.89 -10.62 8.30
N VAL A 378 -17.94 -10.23 7.57
CA VAL A 378 -17.97 -10.38 6.10
C VAL A 378 -16.99 -9.42 5.43
N PHE A 379 -16.85 -8.19 5.93
CA PHE A 379 -15.82 -7.28 5.43
C PHE A 379 -14.41 -7.80 5.71
N ALA A 380 -14.19 -8.32 6.92
CA ALA A 380 -12.92 -8.92 7.31
C ALA A 380 -12.50 -10.07 6.38
N SER A 381 -13.44 -10.92 5.95
CA SER A 381 -13.11 -12.00 5.01
C SER A 381 -12.66 -11.46 3.66
N VAL A 382 -13.29 -10.40 3.16
CA VAL A 382 -12.88 -9.71 1.92
C VAL A 382 -11.49 -9.10 2.09
N ASN A 383 -11.25 -8.36 3.17
CA ASN A 383 -9.95 -7.73 3.43
C ASN A 383 -8.80 -8.74 3.65
N THR A 384 -9.11 -9.91 4.21
CA THR A 384 -8.16 -11.03 4.36
C THR A 384 -7.63 -11.47 2.99
N VAL A 385 -8.50 -11.60 1.99
CA VAL A 385 -8.10 -11.93 0.62
C VAL A 385 -7.20 -10.83 0.03
N GLY A 386 -7.47 -9.56 0.34
CA GLY A 386 -6.60 -8.45 -0.01
C GLY A 386 -5.21 -8.56 0.63
N SER A 387 -5.14 -8.99 1.89
CA SER A 387 -3.87 -9.22 2.60
C SER A 387 -3.05 -10.35 1.97
N ILE A 388 -3.72 -11.44 1.56
CA ILE A 388 -3.10 -12.54 0.80
C ILE A 388 -2.53 -12.02 -0.52
N ALA A 389 -3.30 -11.20 -1.25
CA ALA A 389 -2.83 -10.59 -2.50
C ALA A 389 -1.59 -9.72 -2.28
N GLY A 390 -1.57 -8.91 -1.23
CA GLY A 390 -0.41 -8.09 -0.86
C GLY A 390 0.84 -8.91 -0.52
N PHE A 391 0.67 -10.05 0.15
CA PHE A 391 1.77 -10.98 0.45
C PHE A 391 2.35 -11.63 -0.81
N VAL A 392 1.49 -12.08 -1.74
CA VAL A 392 1.90 -12.73 -2.98
C VAL A 392 2.44 -11.74 -4.03
N ALA A 393 2.02 -10.46 -3.94
CA ALA A 393 2.36 -9.44 -4.94
C ALA A 393 3.87 -9.27 -5.14
N GLY A 394 4.64 -9.08 -4.06
CA GLY A 394 6.08 -8.84 -4.14
C GLY A 394 6.84 -9.91 -4.96
N PRO A 395 6.76 -11.19 -4.57
CA PRO A 395 7.39 -12.28 -5.32
C PRO A 395 6.94 -12.38 -6.78
N VAL A 396 5.64 -12.19 -7.06
CA VAL A 396 5.12 -12.26 -8.43
C VAL A 396 5.62 -11.09 -9.29
N ILE A 397 5.58 -9.86 -8.76
CA ILE A 397 6.07 -8.66 -9.44
C ILE A 397 7.56 -8.79 -9.73
N GLY A 398 8.36 -9.15 -8.73
CA GLY A 398 9.79 -9.36 -8.89
C GLY A 398 10.10 -10.48 -9.89
N GLY A 399 9.33 -11.57 -9.87
CA GLY A 399 9.44 -12.67 -10.82
C GLY A 399 9.13 -12.25 -12.26
N ILE A 400 8.08 -11.45 -12.49
CA ILE A 400 7.73 -10.91 -13.81
C ILE A 400 8.87 -10.05 -14.35
N ILE A 401 9.36 -9.09 -13.55
CA ILE A 401 10.44 -8.20 -13.95
C ILE A 401 11.69 -9.02 -14.30
N LEU A 402 12.12 -9.93 -13.40
CA LEU A 402 13.29 -10.77 -13.62
C LEU A 402 13.16 -11.66 -14.85
N TRP A 403 12.02 -12.31 -15.08
CA TRP A 403 11.81 -13.21 -16.20
C TRP A 403 11.93 -12.47 -17.54
N TYR A 404 11.31 -11.29 -17.66
CA TYR A 404 11.40 -10.50 -18.89
C TYR A 404 12.80 -9.90 -19.09
N SER A 405 13.42 -9.39 -18.02
CA SER A 405 14.81 -8.89 -18.10
C SER A 405 15.80 -10.00 -18.46
N GLN A 406 15.52 -11.27 -18.11
CA GLN A 406 16.39 -12.40 -18.45
C GLN A 406 16.32 -12.84 -19.91
N GLN A 407 15.22 -12.55 -20.62
CA GLN A 407 15.05 -12.93 -22.03
C GLN A 407 15.71 -11.98 -23.01
N LEU A 408 16.04 -10.77 -22.57
CA LEU A 408 16.69 -9.80 -23.43
C LEU A 408 18.18 -10.15 -23.58
N PRO A 409 18.72 -10.01 -24.80
CA PRO A 409 20.14 -10.16 -25.03
C PRO A 409 20.90 -9.18 -24.12
N ILE A 410 22.06 -9.63 -23.65
CA ILE A 410 22.97 -8.74 -22.92
C ILE A 410 23.48 -7.73 -23.96
N GLU A 411 23.15 -6.47 -23.77
CA GLU A 411 23.70 -5.40 -24.58
C GLU A 411 25.07 -5.04 -24.00
N SER A 412 26.06 -4.94 -24.89
CA SER A 412 27.41 -4.52 -24.55
C SER A 412 27.62 -3.11 -25.08
N GLU A 413 27.84 -2.16 -24.17
CA GLU A 413 28.12 -0.77 -24.53
C GLU A 413 29.53 -0.41 -24.06
N SER A 414 30.36 0.12 -24.96
CA SER A 414 31.73 0.56 -24.64
C SER A 414 31.71 2.05 -24.35
N VAL A 415 31.85 2.44 -23.08
CA VAL A 415 31.58 3.82 -22.66
C VAL A 415 32.85 4.68 -22.59
N ALA A 416 34.04 4.05 -22.57
CA ALA A 416 35.30 4.79 -22.58
C ALA A 416 36.42 3.94 -23.18
N SER A 417 37.12 4.49 -24.18
CA SER A 417 38.44 4.04 -24.62
C SER A 417 39.46 5.13 -24.28
N HIS A 418 40.37 4.84 -23.36
CA HIS A 418 41.48 5.74 -23.07
C HIS A 418 42.71 5.31 -23.91
N PRO A 419 43.22 6.17 -24.81
CA PRO A 419 44.51 5.93 -25.46
C PRO A 419 45.63 6.11 -24.44
N LEU A 420 46.45 5.08 -24.23
CA LEU A 420 47.71 5.20 -23.51
C LEU A 420 48.71 5.94 -24.42
N THR A 421 48.93 7.23 -24.19
CA THR A 421 49.92 8.03 -24.93
C THR A 421 51.34 7.68 -24.50
N ALA A 422 52.29 7.79 -25.43
CA ALA A 422 53.68 7.30 -25.35
C ALA A 422 54.55 7.79 -24.16
N GLU A 423 54.05 8.61 -23.23
CA GLU A 423 54.74 8.86 -21.95
C GLU A 423 54.43 7.78 -20.89
N SER A 424 53.44 6.92 -21.12
CA SER A 424 53.10 5.79 -20.23
C SER A 424 53.81 4.48 -20.59
N HIS A 425 55.00 4.55 -21.22
CA HIS A 425 55.63 3.42 -21.90
C HIS A 425 56.24 2.33 -21.00
N ASP A 426 56.31 2.51 -19.67
CA ASP A 426 56.95 1.53 -18.77
C ASP A 426 55.99 0.60 -18.00
N ALA A 427 54.67 0.71 -18.17
CA ALA A 427 53.74 -0.22 -17.52
C ALA A 427 53.52 -1.51 -18.35
N ARG A 428 54.26 -2.58 -18.05
CA ARG A 428 53.91 -3.96 -18.47
C ARG A 428 53.06 -4.65 -17.39
N LEU A 429 51.95 -5.24 -17.83
CA LEU A 429 50.92 -5.89 -17.01
C LEU A 429 51.07 -7.41 -17.03
N ASP A 430 51.25 -8.04 -15.86
CA ASP A 430 51.02 -9.47 -15.63
C ASP A 430 49.76 -9.65 -14.77
N LEU A 431 48.67 -10.12 -15.38
CA LEU A 431 47.38 -10.38 -14.71
C LEU A 431 47.39 -11.77 -14.07
N TRP A 432 47.45 -11.84 -12.74
CA TRP A 432 47.13 -13.07 -12.00
C TRP A 432 45.67 -13.08 -11.54
N LYS A 433 44.95 -14.14 -11.96
CA LYS A 433 43.55 -14.54 -11.62
C LYS A 433 42.41 -13.67 -12.17
N VAL A 434 42.10 -13.90 -13.44
CA VAL A 434 40.72 -13.91 -13.94
C VAL A 434 40.34 -15.37 -14.19
N SER A 435 39.47 -15.97 -13.38
CA SER A 435 38.97 -17.31 -13.71
C SER A 435 37.79 -17.19 -14.67
N TYR A 436 38.06 -17.53 -15.93
CA TYR A 436 37.06 -17.96 -16.89
C TYR A 436 36.82 -19.47 -16.71
N GLN A 437 35.56 -19.92 -16.70
CA GLN A 437 35.22 -21.29 -17.10
C GLN A 437 33.80 -21.37 -17.64
N ASP A 438 33.69 -21.90 -18.86
CA ASP A 438 32.45 -22.25 -19.55
C ASP A 438 32.26 -23.78 -19.53
N THR A 439 30.98 -24.18 -19.52
CA THR A 439 30.39 -25.52 -19.66
C THR A 439 30.68 -26.60 -18.60
N ALA A 440 29.57 -27.09 -18.04
CA ALA A 440 29.35 -28.32 -17.26
C ALA A 440 29.47 -28.22 -15.72
N HIS A 441 28.29 -28.09 -15.10
CA HIS A 441 27.93 -28.42 -13.71
C HIS A 441 28.65 -27.68 -12.54
N LYS A 442 27.80 -27.04 -11.72
CA LYS A 442 27.92 -26.58 -10.33
C LYS A 442 28.06 -25.06 -10.12
N ASN A 443 27.12 -24.54 -9.33
CA ASN A 443 27.06 -23.20 -8.75
C ASN A 443 28.31 -22.87 -7.91
N LEU A 444 28.73 -21.59 -7.86
CA LEU A 444 29.14 -20.87 -6.63
C LEU A 444 29.47 -19.37 -6.89
N VAL A 445 28.72 -18.54 -6.14
CA VAL A 445 28.96 -17.23 -5.47
C VAL A 445 30.18 -16.37 -5.84
N ALA A 446 29.91 -15.08 -6.08
CA ALA A 446 30.88 -13.99 -6.16
C ALA A 446 31.57 -13.70 -4.81
N ASP A 447 32.89 -13.61 -4.81
CA ASP A 447 33.69 -13.14 -3.66
C ASP A 447 34.13 -11.68 -3.85
N GLN A 448 34.10 -10.93 -2.74
CA GLN A 448 34.23 -9.48 -2.56
C GLN A 448 35.69 -9.01 -2.42
N SER A 449 36.64 -9.61 -3.12
CA SER A 449 38.06 -9.27 -2.95
C SER A 449 38.56 -8.40 -4.11
N GLY A 450 38.89 -7.14 -3.80
CA GLY A 450 39.39 -6.13 -4.76
C GLY A 450 40.60 -6.61 -5.58
N GLY A 451 40.73 -6.03 -6.78
CA GLY A 451 41.88 -6.27 -7.64
C GLY A 451 43.02 -5.32 -7.30
N ARG A 452 44.25 -5.85 -7.22
CA ARG A 452 45.49 -5.10 -7.00
C ARG A 452 46.32 -5.15 -8.29
N LEU A 453 46.70 -4.00 -8.83
CA LEU A 453 47.58 -3.87 -10.00
C LEU A 453 48.95 -3.38 -9.51
N VAL A 454 49.96 -4.22 -9.63
CA VAL A 454 51.35 -3.89 -9.29
C VAL A 454 52.13 -3.71 -10.60
N THR A 455 52.76 -2.55 -10.80
CA THR A 455 53.71 -2.32 -11.90
C THR A 455 55.14 -2.61 -11.45
N GLU A 456 56.04 -2.97 -12.37
CA GLU A 456 57.47 -3.20 -12.08
C GLU A 456 58.21 -1.95 -11.55
N ASP A 457 57.61 -0.74 -11.69
CA ASP A 457 58.16 0.52 -11.19
C ASP A 457 57.53 1.01 -9.87
N GLY A 458 56.72 0.18 -9.21
CA GLY A 458 56.25 0.45 -7.85
C GLY A 458 55.03 1.37 -7.72
N VAL A 459 54.24 1.55 -8.78
CA VAL A 459 52.94 2.25 -8.70
C VAL A 459 51.81 1.22 -8.58
N ASP A 460 51.12 1.24 -7.45
CA ASP A 460 50.18 0.21 -6.99
C ASP A 460 48.73 0.72 -7.15
N TRP A 461 48.07 0.42 -8.26
CA TRP A 461 46.66 0.80 -8.45
C TRP A 461 45.76 -0.27 -7.83
N GLN A 462 45.07 0.03 -6.73
CA GLN A 462 44.03 -0.87 -6.21
C GLN A 462 42.64 -0.29 -6.46
N PHE A 463 41.76 -1.12 -7.01
CA PHE A 463 40.37 -0.77 -7.25
C PHE A 463 39.51 -1.50 -6.23
N ARG A 464 38.71 -0.75 -5.48
CA ARG A 464 37.73 -1.29 -4.55
C ARG A 464 36.34 -1.09 -5.13
N VAL A 465 35.67 -2.18 -5.49
CA VAL A 465 34.25 -2.17 -5.83
C VAL A 465 33.47 -2.42 -4.54
N THR A 466 32.96 -1.36 -3.92
CA THR A 466 32.08 -1.47 -2.74
C THR A 466 30.65 -1.75 -3.19
N SER A 467 30.03 -2.76 -2.60
CA SER A 467 28.74 -3.33 -3.03
C SER A 467 27.50 -2.49 -2.78
N GLU A 468 27.62 -1.24 -2.34
CA GLU A 468 26.47 -0.41 -1.97
C GLU A 468 26.53 1.04 -2.47
N ASN A 469 27.60 1.40 -3.18
CA ASN A 469 27.71 2.61 -3.99
C ASN A 469 28.97 2.40 -4.84
N ALA A 470 28.83 2.37 -6.17
CA ALA A 470 29.95 2.21 -7.09
C ALA A 470 30.83 3.49 -7.13
N PHE A 471 31.50 3.81 -6.02
CA PHE A 471 32.60 4.77 -6.03
C PHE A 471 33.89 4.01 -6.36
N VAL A 472 34.43 4.29 -7.54
CA VAL A 472 35.85 4.06 -7.79
C VAL A 472 36.58 5.23 -7.15
N SER A 473 37.46 4.96 -6.18
CA SER A 473 38.42 5.94 -5.68
C SER A 473 39.81 5.50 -6.13
N ALA A 474 40.56 6.38 -6.80
CA ALA A 474 42.00 6.19 -6.94
C ALA A 474 42.62 6.29 -5.54
N ILE A 475 43.46 5.32 -5.17
CA ILE A 475 44.08 5.28 -3.83
C ILE A 475 45.10 6.41 -3.65
N ASP A 476 45.59 7.01 -4.74
CA ASP A 476 46.60 8.07 -4.74
C ASP A 476 46.05 9.50 -4.93
N GLY A 477 44.75 9.73 -4.68
CA GLY A 477 44.21 11.10 -4.52
C GLY A 477 43.92 11.90 -5.80
N GLU A 478 44.08 11.31 -6.98
CA GLU A 478 43.61 11.89 -8.25
C GLU A 478 42.07 11.72 -8.38
N PRO A 479 41.32 12.77 -8.76
CA PRO A 479 39.87 12.69 -8.89
C PRO A 479 39.48 11.80 -10.08
N VAL A 480 38.59 10.84 -9.84
CA VAL A 480 37.97 10.07 -10.93
C VAL A 480 37.19 11.03 -11.84
N PRO A 481 37.38 10.99 -13.17
CA PRO A 481 36.67 11.87 -14.10
C PRO A 481 35.14 11.84 -13.87
N GLU A 482 34.48 13.00 -13.81
CA GLU A 482 33.04 13.13 -13.54
C GLU A 482 32.18 12.24 -14.46
N ALA A 483 32.59 12.07 -15.72
CA ALA A 483 31.92 11.20 -16.68
C ALA A 483 31.90 9.73 -16.23
N LEU A 484 32.96 9.24 -15.57
CA LEU A 484 33.03 7.87 -15.07
C LEU A 484 32.19 7.70 -13.79
N GLN A 485 32.18 8.69 -12.90
CA GLN A 485 31.32 8.66 -11.70
C GLN A 485 29.82 8.68 -12.03
N ALA A 486 29.41 9.49 -12.99
CA ALA A 486 28.01 9.56 -13.44
C ALA A 486 27.53 8.23 -14.06
N ASN A 487 28.41 7.55 -14.81
CA ASN A 487 28.12 6.25 -15.41
C ASN A 487 28.11 5.10 -14.40
N LEU A 488 28.95 5.16 -13.36
CA LEU A 488 28.96 4.17 -12.26
C LEU A 488 27.74 4.30 -11.33
N CYS A 489 27.19 5.50 -11.10
CA CYS A 489 25.93 5.66 -10.37
C CYS A 489 24.73 5.05 -11.13
N ARG A 490 24.72 5.14 -12.47
CA ARG A 490 23.72 4.44 -13.30
C ARG A 490 23.86 2.90 -13.21
N PHE A 491 25.05 2.40 -12.93
CA PHE A 491 25.36 0.97 -12.88
C PHE A 491 24.81 0.27 -11.64
N ASP A 492 24.88 0.90 -10.46
CA ASP A 492 24.34 0.33 -9.20
C ASP A 492 22.82 0.09 -9.30
N ALA A 493 22.14 0.95 -10.05
CA ALA A 493 20.72 0.81 -10.36
C ALA A 493 20.41 -0.39 -11.30
N MET A 494 21.33 -0.78 -12.18
CA MET A 494 21.05 -1.73 -13.28
C MET A 494 21.55 -3.17 -13.08
N ARG A 495 22.25 -3.50 -11.98
CA ARG A 495 22.79 -4.86 -11.70
C ARG A 495 23.53 -5.49 -12.90
N GLY A 496 24.30 -4.69 -13.65
CA GLY A 496 25.09 -5.16 -14.80
C GLY A 496 26.37 -5.92 -14.40
N ARG A 497 27.12 -6.44 -15.36
CA ARG A 497 28.52 -6.89 -15.17
C ARG A 497 29.46 -5.90 -15.84
N ILE A 498 30.53 -5.53 -15.15
CA ILE A 498 31.63 -4.73 -15.75
C ILE A 498 32.65 -5.71 -16.30
N ARG A 499 32.98 -5.57 -17.60
CA ARG A 499 34.08 -6.29 -18.23
C ARG A 499 35.15 -5.28 -18.64
N LEU A 500 36.32 -5.38 -18.02
CA LEU A 500 37.50 -4.64 -18.47
C LEU A 500 38.11 -5.43 -19.63
N VAL A 501 38.07 -4.85 -20.84
CA VAL A 501 38.64 -5.46 -22.04
C VAL A 501 39.93 -4.73 -22.40
N TRP A 502 41.03 -5.46 -22.38
CA TRP A 502 42.33 -4.97 -22.82
C TRP A 502 42.54 -5.37 -24.27
N SER A 503 42.68 -4.39 -25.16
CA SER A 503 43.00 -4.61 -26.57
C SER A 503 44.42 -4.13 -26.86
N ARG A 504 45.27 -5.03 -27.35
CA ARG A 504 46.62 -4.73 -27.79
C ARG A 504 46.65 -4.63 -29.31
N GLU A 505 46.51 -3.42 -29.84
CA GLU A 505 46.83 -3.16 -31.24
C GLU A 505 48.30 -2.74 -31.38
N PRO A 506 48.95 -3.01 -32.53
CA PRO A 506 50.38 -2.73 -32.73
C PRO A 506 50.80 -1.26 -32.55
N ALA A 507 49.85 -0.32 -32.53
CA ALA A 507 50.11 1.13 -32.51
C ALA A 507 49.57 1.87 -31.28
N ALA A 508 48.70 1.25 -30.46
CA ALA A 508 48.18 1.85 -29.22
C ALA A 508 47.61 0.76 -28.31
N SER A 509 47.97 0.78 -27.03
CA SER A 509 47.27 -0.02 -26.01
C SER A 509 46.07 0.79 -25.53
N GLN A 510 44.87 0.20 -25.55
CA GLN A 510 43.66 0.83 -25.03
C GLN A 510 43.04 -0.05 -23.94
N ILE A 511 42.59 0.59 -22.86
CA ILE A 511 41.70 -0.01 -21.88
C ILE A 511 40.30 0.45 -22.24
N THR A 512 39.43 -0.51 -22.59
CA THR A 512 38.03 -0.26 -22.88
C THR A 512 37.19 -0.80 -21.73
N LEU A 513 36.30 0.05 -21.22
CA LEU A 513 35.33 -0.36 -20.20
C LEU A 513 34.03 -0.75 -20.90
N ASP A 514 33.84 -2.06 -21.04
CA ASP A 514 32.64 -2.64 -21.65
C ASP A 514 31.63 -2.99 -20.55
N TYR A 515 30.40 -2.54 -20.75
CA TYR A 515 29.29 -2.76 -19.82
C TYR A 515 28.35 -3.79 -20.42
N ASP A 516 28.21 -4.93 -19.75
CA ASP A 516 27.17 -5.89 -20.04
C ASP A 516 25.94 -5.54 -19.18
N TYR A 517 24.90 -4.98 -19.78
CA TYR A 517 23.62 -4.73 -19.09
C TYR A 517 22.46 -5.44 -19.75
N ARG A 518 21.43 -5.69 -18.94
CA ARG A 518 20.12 -6.16 -19.41
C ARG A 518 19.14 -5.02 -19.27
N ASP A 519 18.40 -4.73 -20.32
CA ASP A 519 17.35 -3.72 -20.27
C ASP A 519 16.27 -4.14 -19.25
N TYR A 520 16.32 -3.50 -18.08
CA TYR A 520 15.33 -3.69 -17.02
C TYR A 520 14.00 -3.00 -17.36
N GLY A 521 13.99 -1.98 -18.23
CA GLY A 521 12.82 -1.18 -18.58
C GLY A 521 11.72 -2.01 -19.24
N SER A 522 12.08 -2.92 -20.14
CA SER A 522 11.15 -3.85 -20.78
C SER A 522 10.38 -4.75 -19.80
N GLY A 523 10.97 -5.10 -18.66
CA GLY A 523 10.27 -5.86 -17.60
C GLY A 523 9.15 -5.06 -16.93
N TRP A 524 9.27 -3.74 -16.85
CA TRP A 524 8.24 -2.86 -16.30
C TRP A 524 7.06 -2.66 -17.25
N ASN A 525 7.31 -2.61 -18.57
CA ASN A 525 6.23 -2.57 -19.55
C ASN A 525 5.37 -3.84 -19.46
N ALA A 526 5.98 -5.02 -19.34
CA ALA A 526 5.25 -6.26 -19.12
C ALA A 526 4.43 -6.22 -17.81
N LEU A 527 4.99 -5.66 -16.74
CA LEU A 527 4.28 -5.49 -15.48
C LEU A 527 3.06 -4.55 -15.61
N PHE A 528 3.19 -3.44 -16.32
CA PHE A 528 2.08 -2.51 -16.54
C PHE A 528 1.01 -3.11 -17.46
N ILE A 529 1.39 -3.91 -18.46
CA ILE A 529 0.43 -4.69 -19.26
C ILE A 529 -0.34 -5.67 -18.36
N PHE A 530 0.38 -6.43 -17.54
CA PHE A 530 -0.22 -7.36 -16.59
C PHE A 530 -1.18 -6.65 -15.63
N LEU A 531 -0.81 -5.47 -15.15
CA LEU A 531 -1.67 -4.64 -14.31
C LEU A 531 -2.93 -4.14 -15.04
N GLY A 532 -2.81 -3.74 -16.30
CA GLY A 532 -3.95 -3.38 -17.15
C GLY A 532 -4.95 -4.54 -17.29
N VAL A 533 -4.44 -5.76 -17.48
CA VAL A 533 -5.25 -6.99 -17.52
C VAL A 533 -5.91 -7.29 -16.18
N ILE A 534 -5.20 -7.12 -15.06
CA ILE A 534 -5.77 -7.26 -13.70
C ILE A 534 -6.96 -6.30 -13.52
N TYR A 535 -6.82 -5.04 -13.93
CA TYR A 535 -7.91 -4.07 -13.86
C TYR A 535 -9.08 -4.44 -14.78
N LEU A 536 -8.82 -5.03 -15.95
CA LEU A 536 -9.86 -5.50 -16.86
C LEU A 536 -10.65 -6.66 -16.25
N ILE A 537 -9.97 -7.63 -15.64
CA ILE A 537 -10.62 -8.74 -14.91
C ILE A 537 -11.48 -8.19 -13.77
N SER A 538 -10.94 -7.23 -13.00
CA SER A 538 -11.69 -6.56 -11.94
C SER A 538 -12.92 -5.83 -12.49
N SER A 539 -12.80 -5.14 -13.63
CA SER A 539 -13.91 -4.46 -14.31
C SER A 539 -15.02 -5.45 -14.70
N LEU A 540 -14.68 -6.55 -15.38
CA LEU A 540 -15.65 -7.55 -15.82
C LEU A 540 -16.37 -8.24 -14.66
N SER A 541 -15.69 -8.44 -13.52
CA SER A 541 -16.30 -9.04 -12.34
C SER A 541 -17.51 -8.25 -11.81
N TRP A 542 -17.57 -6.93 -12.03
CA TRP A 542 -18.68 -6.09 -11.58
C TRP A 542 -20.00 -6.38 -12.29
N LEU A 543 -19.97 -6.96 -13.49
CA LEU A 543 -21.18 -7.37 -14.23
C LEU A 543 -21.94 -8.50 -13.50
N PHE A 544 -21.23 -9.31 -12.73
CA PHE A 544 -21.77 -10.47 -12.04
C PHE A 544 -22.20 -10.18 -10.60
N VAL A 545 -21.92 -8.98 -10.09
CA VAL A 545 -22.32 -8.58 -8.73
C VAL A 545 -23.82 -8.28 -8.71
N ASP A 546 -24.57 -9.02 -7.89
CA ASP A 546 -25.96 -8.74 -7.60
C ASP A 546 -26.13 -8.26 -6.16
N CYS A 547 -26.04 -6.94 -5.99
CA CYS A 547 -26.11 -6.27 -4.69
C CYS A 547 -27.46 -6.43 -3.95
N THR A 548 -28.48 -7.03 -4.59
CA THR A 548 -29.83 -7.16 -4.00
C THR A 548 -30.03 -8.45 -3.23
N LYS A 549 -29.19 -9.47 -3.46
CA LYS A 549 -29.29 -10.78 -2.80
C LYS A 549 -28.51 -10.76 -1.49
N LYS A 550 -29.18 -10.53 -0.36
CA LYS A 550 -28.59 -10.58 1.00
C LYS A 550 -28.00 -11.97 1.32
N LEU A 551 -26.98 -12.00 2.18
CA LEU A 551 -26.46 -13.27 2.72
C LEU A 551 -27.44 -13.82 3.75
N GLU A 552 -27.66 -15.15 3.75
CA GLU A 552 -28.46 -15.82 4.76
C GLU A 552 -27.74 -15.81 6.13
N VAL A 553 -28.29 -15.07 7.09
CA VAL A 553 -27.81 -15.01 8.48
C VAL A 553 -28.62 -16.00 9.33
N ILE A 554 -28.03 -16.59 10.39
CA ILE A 554 -28.83 -17.27 11.41
C ILE A 554 -29.46 -16.21 12.31
N GLY A 555 -30.78 -16.17 12.41
CA GLY A 555 -31.45 -15.62 13.60
C GLY A 555 -32.86 -15.10 13.36
N GLY A 556 -33.83 -15.99 13.54
CA GLY A 556 -35.26 -15.76 13.70
C GLY A 556 -36.04 -17.09 13.64
N ASP A 557 -36.09 -17.81 14.77
CA ASP A 557 -36.89 -19.02 15.11
C ASP A 557 -37.52 -19.91 14.01
N GLU A 558 -37.02 -21.15 13.90
CA GLU A 558 -37.80 -22.33 13.43
C GLU A 558 -38.62 -22.94 14.59
N SER A 559 -39.19 -22.11 15.45
CA SER A 559 -40.20 -22.53 16.43
C SER A 559 -41.33 -21.50 16.47
N ALA A 560 -42.24 -21.62 15.50
CA ALA A 560 -43.59 -21.06 15.53
C ALA A 560 -44.57 -22.20 15.22
#